data_AF-A0A536USA2-F1
#
_entry.id   AF-A0A536USA2-F1
#
_cell.length_a   1.000
_cell.length_b   1.000
_cell.length_c   1.000
_cell.angle_alpha   90.00
_cell.angle_beta   90.00
_cell.angle_gamma   90.00
#
_symmetry.space_group_name_H-M   'P 1'
#
loop_
_entity.id
_entity.type
_entity.pdbx_description
1 polymer ?
#
loop_
_entity_poly.entity_id
_entity_poly.type
_entity_poly.pdbx_seq_one_letter_code
_entity_poly.pdbx_strand_id
1 'polypeptide(L)'
;MALAGRAAEHGGRPAAALGRRHGGARVRMRLRSGEPVPPASLCYVWDSHLEPGTLVESPFTRRVRFIVLRGPESPLRRWADERRDLDADFVRAFGDESKEVPPLIGVAVGADADNTGLHTVAYVSDVVLTP
;
A
#
# COMPACT_ATOMS: atom_id res chain seq x y z
N MET A 1 12.31 13.08 -2.88
CA MET A 1 12.70 11.69 -2.57
C MET A 1 11.84 10.69 -3.34
N ALA A 2 12.46 9.67 -3.94
CA ALA A 2 11.76 8.66 -4.73
C ALA A 2 12.07 7.23 -4.29
N LEU A 3 11.06 6.36 -4.32
CA LEU A 3 11.17 4.92 -4.09
C LEU A 3 10.91 4.18 -5.40
N ALA A 4 11.86 3.34 -5.80
CA ALA A 4 11.72 2.48 -6.97
C ALA A 4 11.93 1.01 -6.58
N GLY A 5 11.32 0.11 -7.35
CA GLY A 5 11.50 -1.33 -7.20
C GLY A 5 10.64 -2.12 -8.16
N ARG A 6 10.78 -3.44 -8.10
CA ARG A 6 9.99 -4.37 -8.92
C ARG A 6 9.20 -5.30 -8.03
N ALA A 7 7.96 -5.60 -8.41
CA ALA A 7 7.13 -6.56 -7.70
C ALA A 7 6.43 -7.53 -8.65
N ALA A 8 6.22 -8.77 -8.20
CA ALA A 8 5.44 -9.79 -8.91
C ALA A 8 4.67 -10.66 -7.92
N GLU A 9 3.40 -10.95 -8.21
CA GLU A 9 2.56 -11.83 -7.39
C GLU A 9 2.35 -13.21 -8.04
N HIS A 10 2.54 -14.27 -7.26
CA HIS A 10 2.28 -15.67 -7.61
C HIS A 10 1.21 -16.26 -6.66
N GLY A 11 0.02 -16.54 -7.20
CA GLY A 11 -1.11 -17.11 -6.45
C GLY A 11 -2.46 -16.74 -7.08
N GLY A 12 -3.55 -17.36 -6.63
CA GLY A 12 -4.92 -16.96 -7.01
C GLY A 12 -5.30 -15.68 -6.28
N ARG A 13 -5.74 -14.64 -7.01
CA ARG A 13 -5.88 -13.25 -6.54
C ARG A 13 -6.68 -13.11 -5.25
N PRO A 14 -6.07 -12.54 -4.20
CA PRO A 14 -6.81 -11.95 -3.12
C PRO A 14 -6.33 -10.51 -2.88
N ALA A 15 -7.10 -9.52 -3.31
CA ALA A 15 -7.02 -8.20 -2.69
C ALA A 15 -8.39 -7.91 -2.09
N ALA A 16 -8.43 -7.81 -0.76
CA ALA A 16 -9.61 -7.37 -0.05
C ALA A 16 -9.90 -5.94 -0.53
N ALA A 17 -10.99 -5.78 -1.28
CA ALA A 17 -11.45 -4.48 -1.77
C ALA A 17 -11.37 -3.45 -0.64
N LEU A 18 -10.65 -2.36 -0.88
CA LEU A 18 -10.69 -1.19 -0.02
C LEU A 18 -12.04 -0.46 -0.19
N GLY A 19 -13.14 -1.16 0.19
CA GLY A 19 -14.48 -0.63 0.36
C GLY A 19 -15.38 -0.61 -0.88
N ARG A 20 -16.43 -1.45 -0.87
CA ARG A 20 -17.81 -0.99 -1.09
C ARG A 20 -18.72 -1.58 -0.02
N ARG A 21 -19.70 -0.78 0.42
CA ARG A 21 -20.62 -1.08 1.52
C ARG A 21 -21.37 -2.40 1.27
N HIS A 22 -21.68 -3.07 2.39
CA HIS A 22 -22.24 -4.43 2.56
C HIS A 22 -21.20 -5.57 2.63
N GLY A 23 -20.88 -6.00 3.86
CA GLY A 23 -20.18 -7.28 4.11
C GLY A 23 -18.66 -7.20 4.30
N GLY A 24 -18.22 -6.57 5.38
CA GLY A 24 -16.89 -6.62 6.01
C GLY A 24 -15.71 -7.26 5.26
N ALA A 25 -14.98 -6.47 4.47
CA ALA A 25 -13.57 -6.70 4.19
C ALA A 25 -12.74 -5.85 5.18
N ARG A 26 -12.01 -6.50 6.08
CA ARG A 26 -11.29 -5.85 7.19
C ARG A 26 -9.79 -5.94 6.95
N VAL A 27 -9.14 -5.04 6.20
CA VAL A 27 -7.66 -4.99 6.16
C VAL A 27 -7.14 -4.91 7.59
N ARG A 28 -6.76 -6.04 8.17
CA ARG A 28 -6.41 -6.10 9.59
C ARG A 28 -4.92 -5.86 9.66
N MET A 29 -4.55 -4.59 9.53
CA MET A 29 -3.22 -4.15 9.97
C MET A 29 -3.17 -4.24 11.50
N ARG A 30 -2.92 -5.45 12.01
CA ARG A 30 -2.44 -5.63 13.37
C ARG A 30 -1.00 -5.16 13.36
N LEU A 31 -0.78 -3.95 13.88
CA LEU A 31 0.51 -3.65 14.50
C LEU A 31 0.65 -4.64 15.66
N ARG A 32 1.28 -5.78 15.39
CA ARG A 32 1.65 -6.76 16.41
C ARG A 32 2.76 -6.23 17.31
N SER A 33 3.46 -5.19 16.87
CA SER A 33 4.38 -4.43 17.69
C SER A 33 3.55 -3.51 18.58
N GLY A 34 3.70 -3.58 19.91
CA GLY A 34 3.21 -2.54 20.83
C GLY A 34 3.89 -1.17 20.65
N GLU A 35 4.41 -0.92 19.45
CA GLU A 35 5.13 0.26 19.03
C GLU A 35 4.11 1.32 18.58
N PRO A 36 4.31 2.60 18.93
CA PRO A 36 3.45 3.68 18.45
C PRO A 36 3.31 3.64 16.93
N VAL A 37 2.07 3.77 16.46
CA VAL A 37 1.79 3.96 15.03
C VAL A 37 2.52 5.23 14.61
N PRO A 38 3.34 5.19 13.54
CA PRO A 38 3.92 6.40 13.00
C PRO A 38 2.85 7.49 12.79
N PRO A 39 3.20 8.77 12.97
CA PRO A 39 2.23 9.86 12.88
C PRO A 39 1.53 9.92 11.51
N ALA A 40 2.23 9.52 10.45
CA ALA A 40 1.70 9.31 9.11
C ALA A 40 2.36 8.10 8.46
N SER A 41 1.53 7.21 7.90
CA SER A 41 1.94 6.01 7.17
C SER A 41 1.23 5.99 5.82
N LEU A 42 2.01 5.94 4.75
CA LEU A 42 1.50 5.80 3.39
C LEU A 42 1.82 4.40 2.86
N CYS A 43 0.79 3.69 2.43
CA CYS A 43 0.90 2.33 1.93
C CYS A 43 0.58 2.27 0.44
N TYR A 44 1.43 1.61 -0.32
CA TYR A 44 1.19 1.32 -1.73
C TYR A 44 0.64 -0.09 -1.88
N VAL A 45 -0.48 -0.25 -2.57
CA VAL A 45 -1.19 -1.53 -2.64
C VAL A 45 -1.55 -1.91 -4.07
N TRP A 46 -1.62 -3.22 -4.31
CA TRP A 46 -2.26 -3.78 -5.49
C TRP A 46 -3.67 -4.19 -5.07
N ASP A 47 -4.69 -3.64 -5.74
CA ASP A 47 -6.10 -3.86 -5.41
C ASP A 47 -6.81 -4.52 -6.60
N SER A 48 -7.71 -5.47 -6.33
CA SER A 48 -8.44 -6.21 -7.38
C SER A 48 -9.79 -5.60 -7.72
N HIS A 49 -10.15 -4.47 -7.13
CA HIS A 49 -11.44 -3.79 -7.27
C HIS A 49 -11.29 -2.30 -7.58
N LEU A 50 -10.24 -1.67 -7.10
CA LEU A 50 -9.98 -0.24 -7.26
C LEU A 50 -9.00 0.05 -8.39
N GLU A 51 -9.24 1.18 -9.06
CA GLU A 51 -8.38 1.63 -10.15
C GLU A 51 -7.02 2.15 -9.64
N PRO A 52 -5.94 1.99 -10.43
CA PRO A 52 -4.67 2.63 -10.16
C PRO A 52 -4.82 4.13 -9.93
N GLY A 53 -4.04 4.64 -8.98
CA GLY A 53 -4.09 6.03 -8.54
C GLY A 53 -5.17 6.30 -7.49
N THR A 54 -6.08 5.39 -7.16
CA THR A 54 -7.08 5.65 -6.11
C THR A 54 -6.39 5.88 -4.76
N LEU A 55 -6.73 6.99 -4.09
CA LEU A 55 -6.31 7.28 -2.71
C LEU A 55 -7.46 6.88 -1.77
N VAL A 56 -7.14 6.11 -0.73
CA VAL A 56 -8.14 5.61 0.22
C VAL A 56 -7.65 5.78 1.65
N GLU A 57 -8.57 6.17 2.50
CA GLU A 57 -8.36 6.26 3.94
C GLU A 57 -8.49 4.90 4.61
N SER A 58 -7.62 4.58 5.57
CA SER A 58 -7.83 3.41 6.41
C SER A 58 -9.12 3.57 7.23
N PRO A 59 -10.00 2.55 7.26
CA PRO A 59 -11.20 2.59 8.08
C PRO A 59 -10.90 2.43 9.58
N PHE A 60 -9.65 2.12 9.95
CA PHE A 60 -9.25 1.85 11.34
C PHE A 60 -8.49 3.00 11.99
N THR A 61 -7.83 3.86 11.20
CA THR A 61 -7.03 4.96 11.72
C THR A 61 -6.84 6.04 10.65
N ARG A 62 -6.81 7.30 11.06
CA ARG A 62 -6.49 8.41 10.15
C ARG A 62 -5.03 8.47 9.76
N ARG A 63 -4.15 7.82 10.54
CA ARG A 63 -2.69 7.82 10.33
C ARG A 63 -2.24 6.94 9.17
N VAL A 64 -3.12 6.13 8.59
CA VAL A 64 -2.78 5.24 7.47
C VAL A 64 -3.63 5.62 6.26
N ARG A 65 -2.96 5.86 5.14
CA ARG A 65 -3.56 6.11 3.83
C ARG A 65 -2.99 5.12 2.83
N PHE A 66 -3.79 4.75 1.83
CA PHE A 66 -3.42 3.79 0.80
C PHE A 66 -3.49 4.45 -0.58
N ILE A 67 -2.47 4.23 -1.41
CA ILE A 67 -2.50 4.55 -2.84
C ILE A 67 -2.46 3.24 -3.62
N VAL A 68 -3.47 3.02 -4.46
CA VAL A 68 -3.53 1.87 -5.35
C VAL A 68 -2.54 2.09 -6.50
N LEU A 69 -1.57 1.20 -6.68
CA LEU A 69 -0.62 1.26 -7.80
C LEU A 69 -1.09 0.41 -8.99
N ARG A 70 -1.72 -0.73 -8.68
CA ARG A 70 -2.17 -1.72 -9.66
C ARG A 70 -3.60 -2.11 -9.33
N GLY A 71 -4.43 -2.12 -10.36
CA GLY A 71 -5.85 -2.45 -10.27
C GLY A 71 -6.18 -3.84 -10.85
N PRO A 72 -7.48 -4.15 -11.00
CA PRO A 72 -7.98 -5.45 -11.49
C PRO A 72 -7.39 -5.90 -12.83
N GLU A 73 -7.03 -4.99 -13.72
CA GLU A 73 -6.49 -5.33 -15.05
C GLU A 73 -4.98 -5.65 -15.06
N SER A 74 -4.32 -5.59 -13.90
CA SER A 74 -2.86 -5.74 -13.81
C SER A 74 -2.43 -7.22 -13.96
N PRO A 75 -1.49 -7.54 -14.85
CA PRO A 75 -1.07 -8.93 -15.08
C PRO A 75 -0.39 -9.52 -13.85
N LEU A 76 -0.81 -10.72 -13.45
CA LEU A 76 -0.15 -11.50 -12.40
C LEU A 76 1.07 -12.25 -12.95
N ARG A 77 1.92 -12.73 -12.04
CA ARG A 77 3.14 -13.52 -12.36
C ARG A 77 4.11 -12.81 -13.30
N ARG A 78 4.00 -11.49 -13.40
CA ARG A 78 4.87 -10.65 -14.19
C ARG A 78 5.50 -9.60 -13.28
N TRP A 79 6.80 -9.39 -13.47
CA TRP A 79 7.50 -8.28 -12.84
C TRP A 79 6.97 -6.95 -13.36
N ALA A 80 6.57 -6.10 -12.43
CA ALA A 80 6.12 -4.75 -12.64
C ALA A 80 7.10 -3.78 -11.97
N ASP A 81 7.59 -2.83 -12.75
CA ASP A 81 8.42 -1.73 -12.25
C ASP A 81 7.52 -0.65 -11.63
N GLU A 82 7.86 -0.23 -10.42
CA GLU A 82 7.18 0.84 -9.69
C GLU A 82 8.19 1.94 -9.35
N ARG A 83 7.77 3.20 -9.51
CA ARG A 83 8.55 4.37 -9.10
C ARG A 83 7.59 5.43 -8.56
N ARG A 84 7.83 5.86 -7.32
CA ARG A 84 6.99 6.84 -6.61
C ARG A 84 7.82 8.02 -6.14
N ASP A 85 7.24 9.21 -6.25
CA ASP A 85 7.72 10.41 -5.57
C ASP A 85 7.04 10.46 -4.20
N LEU A 86 7.81 10.19 -3.15
CA LEU A 86 7.29 10.07 -1.79
C LEU A 86 6.81 11.41 -1.24
N ASP A 87 7.43 12.50 -1.66
CA ASP A 87 7.12 13.84 -1.16
C ASP A 87 5.80 14.32 -1.77
N ALA A 88 5.66 14.14 -3.09
CA ALA A 88 4.42 14.45 -3.80
C ALA A 88 3.26 13.56 -3.32
N ASP A 89 3.51 12.26 -3.12
CA ASP A 89 2.48 11.35 -2.63
C ASP A 89 2.11 11.62 -1.16
N PHE A 90 3.05 12.07 -0.32
CA PHE A 90 2.75 12.53 1.04
C PHE A 90 1.83 13.75 1.02
N VAL A 91 2.18 14.79 0.27
CA VAL A 91 1.34 16.01 0.17
C VAL A 91 -0.03 15.67 -0.40
N ARG A 92 -0.10 14.73 -1.34
CA ARG A 92 -1.38 14.27 -1.89
C ARG A 92 -2.25 13.56 -0.83
N ALA A 93 -1.65 12.77 0.06
CA ALA A 93 -2.36 11.95 1.03
C ALA A 93 -2.67 12.69 2.35
N PHE A 94 -1.80 13.61 2.75
CA PHE A 94 -1.82 14.28 4.05
C PHE A 94 -1.71 15.81 3.96
N GLY A 95 -1.77 16.41 2.76
CA GLY A 95 -1.61 17.84 2.54
C GLY A 95 -2.64 18.74 3.23
N ASP A 96 -3.81 18.17 3.55
CA ASP A 96 -4.83 18.84 4.37
C ASP A 96 -4.42 18.96 5.85
N GLU A 97 -3.49 18.12 6.32
CA GLU A 97 -2.93 18.13 7.68
C GLU A 97 -1.61 18.91 7.74
N SER A 98 -0.72 18.67 6.78
CA SER A 98 0.57 19.36 6.67
C SER A 98 1.06 19.37 5.23
N LYS A 99 1.53 20.54 4.77
CA LYS A 99 2.26 20.68 3.51
C LYS A 99 3.77 20.46 3.67
N GLU A 100 4.26 20.47 4.90
CA GLU A 100 5.65 20.13 5.20
C GLU A 100 5.80 18.61 5.23
N VAL A 101 6.69 18.10 4.38
CA VAL A 101 6.97 16.66 4.26
C VAL A 101 7.93 16.25 5.38
N PRO A 102 7.52 15.37 6.31
CA PRO A 102 8.38 14.92 7.39
C PRO A 102 9.48 13.98 6.87
N PRO A 103 10.58 13.82 7.63
CA PRO A 103 11.61 12.86 7.25
C PRO A 103 11.05 11.43 7.20
N LEU A 104 11.48 10.66 6.19
CA LEU A 104 11.18 9.24 6.11
C LEU A 104 11.94 8.47 7.19
N ILE A 105 11.20 7.80 8.06
CA ILE A 105 11.77 7.05 9.19
C ILE A 105 11.93 5.54 8.90
N GLY A 106 11.30 5.03 7.83
CA GLY A 106 11.38 3.62 7.48
C GLY A 106 10.55 3.25 6.26
N VAL A 107 10.91 2.12 5.66
CA VAL A 107 10.18 1.48 4.55
C VAL A 107 9.87 0.06 4.98
N ALA A 108 8.60 -0.33 4.87
CA ALA A 108 8.15 -1.69 5.12
C ALA A 108 7.65 -2.32 3.81
N VAL A 109 8.01 -3.58 3.60
CA VAL A 109 7.55 -4.39 2.47
C VAL A 109 6.88 -5.63 3.03
N GLY A 110 5.66 -5.91 2.57
CA GLY A 110 4.90 -7.06 3.03
C GLY A 110 3.93 -7.54 1.96
N ALA A 111 3.67 -8.84 1.98
CA ALA A 111 2.58 -9.46 1.25
C ALA A 111 1.51 -9.83 2.27
N ASP A 112 0.28 -9.36 2.07
CA ASP A 112 -0.85 -9.71 2.93
C ASP A 112 -1.76 -10.73 2.23
N ALA A 113 -2.09 -11.79 2.96
CA ALA A 113 -3.11 -12.77 2.58
C ALA A 113 -4.07 -13.05 3.74
N ASP A 114 -3.88 -12.38 4.89
CA ASP A 114 -4.55 -12.72 6.15
C ASP A 114 -6.07 -12.48 6.11
N ASN A 115 -6.51 -11.73 5.10
CA ASN A 115 -7.90 -11.38 4.88
C ASN A 115 -8.69 -12.29 3.95
N THR A 116 -8.06 -13.29 3.33
CA THR A 116 -8.72 -14.09 2.29
C THR A 116 -8.78 -15.58 2.58
N GLY A 117 -8.12 -16.05 3.64
CA GLY A 117 -7.99 -17.47 3.93
C GLY A 117 -7.20 -18.23 2.85
N LEU A 118 -6.57 -17.49 1.92
CA LEU A 118 -5.75 -18.00 0.84
C LEU A 118 -4.27 -17.80 1.16
N HIS A 119 -3.42 -18.44 0.35
CA HIS A 119 -1.97 -18.25 0.38
C HIS A 119 -1.55 -17.42 -0.83
N THR A 120 -0.83 -16.33 -0.55
CA THR A 120 -0.23 -15.47 -1.59
C THR A 120 1.28 -15.43 -1.41
N VAL A 121 2.01 -15.47 -2.51
CA VAL A 121 3.45 -15.18 -2.55
C VAL A 121 3.66 -13.95 -3.40
N ALA A 122 4.34 -12.95 -2.86
CA ALA A 122 4.83 -11.81 -3.63
C ALA A 122 6.35 -11.78 -3.60
N TYR A 123 6.94 -11.45 -4.74
CA TYR A 123 8.37 -11.22 -4.89
C TYR A 123 8.60 -9.73 -5.05
N VAL A 124 9.63 -9.21 -4.37
CA VAL A 124 10.06 -7.82 -4.49
C VAL A 124 11.56 -7.80 -4.72
N SER A 125 12.02 -7.00 -5.69
CA SER A 125 13.44 -6.80 -5.97
C SER A 125 13.76 -5.33 -6.22
N ASP A 126 15.05 -5.01 -6.21
CA ASP A 126 15.59 -3.71 -6.64
C ASP A 126 14.97 -2.51 -5.91
N VAL A 127 14.66 -2.68 -4.62
CA VAL A 127 14.13 -1.60 -3.79
C VAL A 127 15.24 -0.59 -3.54
N VAL A 128 15.11 0.58 -4.16
CA VAL A 128 16.07 1.67 -4.06
C VAL A 128 15.36 2.95 -3.64
N LEU A 129 15.93 3.63 -2.65
CA LEU A 129 15.54 4.97 -2.25
C LEU A 129 16.55 5.97 -2.82
N THR A 130 16.09 6.92 -3.62
CA THR A 130 16.92 7.99 -4.19
C THR A 130 16.47 9.36 -3.67
N PRO A 131 17.40 10.28 -3.40
CA PRO A 131 17.07 11.67 -3.05
C PRO A 131 16.15 12.34 -4.07
#